data_AF-A0A8J3R1X0-F1
#
_entry.id   AF-A0A8J3R1X0-F1
#
_cell.length_a   1.000
_cell.length_b   1.000
_cell.length_c   1.000
_cell.angle_alpha   90.00
_cell.angle_beta   90.00
_cell.angle_gamma   90.00
#
_symmetry.space_group_name_H-M   'P 1'
#
loop_
_entity.id
_entity.type
_entity.pdbx_description
1 polymer ?
#
loop_
_entity_poly.entity_id
_entity_poly.type
_entity_poly.pdbx_seq_one_letter_code
_entity_poly.pdbx_strand_id
1 'polypeptide(L)'
;MFLDAPHLLAEHGDVRDVPVLLAALERLADRWCGYDTLTEGLARILADASGSAHAHARARLVRQLRGLLIASPHSYERASYLHSLLLLDPPRTTRVLPFFLLDREPAVRLLAAQHTPLTDQARDWIIQLRDDPIEDDEVRHAAAQRLA
;
A
#
# COMPACT_ATOMS: atom_id res chain seq x y z
N MET A 1 -21.18 10.33 -5.60
CA MET A 1 -20.14 11.03 -4.83
C MET A 1 -19.29 11.78 -5.84
N PHE A 2 -19.30 13.11 -5.86
CA PHE A 2 -18.49 13.85 -6.82
C PHE A 2 -17.02 13.58 -6.51
N LEU A 3 -16.27 13.07 -7.49
CA LEU A 3 -14.82 12.98 -7.38
C LEU A 3 -14.30 14.40 -7.27
N ASP A 4 -13.81 14.80 -6.09
CA ASP A 4 -13.03 16.03 -5.96
C ASP A 4 -11.89 15.95 -6.97
N ALA A 5 -11.57 17.06 -7.65
CA ALA A 5 -10.59 17.10 -8.74
C ALA A 5 -9.27 16.33 -8.45
N PRO A 6 -8.72 16.34 -7.22
CA PRO A 6 -7.56 15.52 -6.88
C PRO A 6 -7.74 13.99 -6.99
N HIS A 7 -8.93 13.45 -6.69
CA HIS A 7 -9.19 12.01 -6.84
C HIS A 7 -9.22 11.60 -8.32
N LEU A 8 -9.78 12.45 -9.19
CA LEU A 8 -9.74 12.22 -10.63
C LEU A 8 -8.30 12.23 -11.17
N LEU A 9 -7.46 13.14 -10.67
CA LEU A 9 -6.04 13.18 -11.02
C LEU A 9 -5.26 11.99 -10.42
N ALA A 10 -5.65 11.49 -9.25
CA ALA A 10 -5.02 10.30 -8.69
C ALA A 10 -5.28 9.06 -9.57
N GLU A 11 -6.50 8.94 -10.11
CA GLU A 11 -6.88 7.83 -10.97
C GLU A 11 -6.29 7.93 -12.39
N HIS A 12 -6.30 9.12 -12.99
CA HIS A 12 -6.00 9.29 -14.41
C HIS A 12 -4.88 10.28 -14.74
N GLY A 13 -4.40 11.03 -13.75
CA GLY A 13 -3.37 12.05 -13.93
C GLY A 13 -2.00 11.46 -14.22
N ASP A 14 -1.08 12.35 -14.56
CA ASP A 14 0.30 12.05 -14.91
C ASP A 14 1.31 12.85 -14.09
N VAL A 15 2.58 12.80 -14.48
CA VAL A 15 3.69 13.41 -13.77
C VAL A 15 3.53 14.93 -13.55
N ARG A 16 2.77 15.61 -14.41
CA ARG A 16 2.48 17.05 -14.30
C ARG A 16 1.54 17.36 -13.13
N ASP A 17 0.77 16.38 -12.69
CA ASP A 17 -0.22 16.52 -11.62
C ASP A 17 0.35 16.24 -10.23
N VAL A 18 1.59 15.73 -10.14
CA VAL A 18 2.27 15.43 -8.88
C VAL A 18 2.22 16.61 -7.88
N PRO A 19 2.48 17.87 -8.27
CA PRO A 19 2.38 18.99 -7.32
C PRO A 19 0.98 19.18 -6.75
N VAL A 20 -0.06 19.03 -7.57
CA VAL A 20 -1.47 19.18 -7.15
C VAL A 20 -1.86 18.05 -6.20
N LEU A 21 -1.47 16.82 -6.52
CA LEU A 21 -1.72 15.64 -5.69
C LEU A 21 -0.98 15.72 -4.35
N LEU A 22 0.28 16.17 -4.33
CA LEU A 22 1.01 16.40 -3.09
C LEU A 22 0.34 17.47 -2.21
N ALA A 23 -0.10 18.58 -2.80
CA ALA A 23 -0.83 19.62 -2.08
C ALA A 23 -2.20 19.12 -1.56
N ALA A 24 -2.85 18.20 -2.27
CA ALA A 24 -4.06 17.54 -1.77
C ALA A 24 -3.77 16.62 -0.58
N LEU A 25 -2.68 15.85 -0.64
CA LEU A 25 -2.24 14.97 0.42
C LEU A 25 -1.87 15.74 1.71
N GLU A 26 -1.24 16.90 1.57
CA GLU A 26 -0.91 17.78 2.71
C GLU A 26 -2.17 18.28 3.45
N ARG A 27 -3.25 18.59 2.71
CA ARG A 27 -4.52 19.03 3.30
C ARG A 27 -5.25 17.96 4.10
N LEU A 28 -4.85 16.68 3.97
CA LEU A 28 -5.40 15.60 4.77
C LEU A 28 -4.80 15.53 6.18
N ALA A 29 -3.67 16.21 6.45
CA ALA A 29 -2.97 16.13 7.72
C ALA A 29 -3.87 16.44 8.93
N ASP A 30 -4.81 17.38 8.79
CA ASP A 30 -5.73 17.74 9.87
C ASP A 30 -6.86 16.71 10.06
N ARG A 31 -7.20 15.95 9.01
CA ARG A 31 -8.30 14.99 9.01
C ARG A 31 -7.87 13.57 9.37
N TRP A 32 -6.59 13.26 9.19
CA TRP A 32 -6.01 11.93 9.39
C TRP A 32 -6.58 10.79 8.53
N CYS A 33 -7.54 11.05 7.63
CA CYS A 33 -8.16 10.06 6.75
C CYS A 33 -8.26 10.51 5.29
N GLY A 34 -8.56 9.56 4.40
CA GLY A 34 -8.73 9.74 2.96
C GLY A 34 -7.42 9.70 2.18
N TYR A 35 -6.37 9.10 2.73
CA TYR A 35 -5.05 9.07 2.09
C TYR A 35 -4.95 8.02 0.98
N ASP A 36 -5.75 6.96 1.06
CA ASP A 36 -5.75 5.80 0.15
C ASP A 36 -5.64 6.18 -1.34
N THR A 37 -6.64 6.86 -1.88
CA THR A 37 -6.75 7.19 -3.31
C THR A 37 -5.59 8.07 -3.76
N LEU A 38 -5.25 9.11 -2.97
CA LEU A 38 -4.18 10.05 -3.31
C LEU A 38 -2.80 9.40 -3.25
N THR A 39 -2.55 8.54 -2.26
CA THR A 39 -1.27 7.83 -2.13
C THR A 39 -1.06 6.82 -3.25
N GLU A 40 -2.10 6.08 -3.62
CA GLU A 40 -2.04 5.13 -4.75
C GLU A 40 -1.80 5.84 -6.08
N GLY A 41 -2.55 6.92 -6.35
CA GLY A 41 -2.38 7.69 -7.57
C GLY A 41 -0.99 8.31 -7.69
N LEU A 42 -0.47 8.89 -6.61
CA LEU A 42 0.91 9.38 -6.57
C LEU A 42 1.93 8.25 -6.75
N ALA A 43 1.71 7.09 -6.13
CA ALA A 43 2.63 5.97 -6.24
C ALA A 43 2.69 5.41 -7.66
N ARG A 44 1.53 5.28 -8.33
CA ARG A 44 1.43 4.92 -9.75
C ARG A 44 2.25 5.87 -10.62
N ILE A 45 1.97 7.17 -10.53
CA ILE A 45 2.63 8.19 -11.34
C ILE A 45 4.16 8.20 -11.08
N LEU A 46 4.58 8.11 -9.82
CA LEU A 46 5.99 8.20 -9.43
C LEU A 46 6.77 6.88 -9.62
N ALA A 47 6.08 5.74 -9.75
CA ALA A 47 6.70 4.48 -10.14
C ALA A 47 7.11 4.50 -11.62
N ASP A 48 6.25 5.08 -12.47
CA ASP A 48 6.47 5.20 -13.92
C ASP A 48 7.44 6.35 -14.29
N ALA A 49 7.52 7.38 -13.44
CA ALA A 49 8.42 8.51 -13.64
C ALA A 49 9.89 8.10 -13.51
N SER A 50 10.52 7.82 -14.65
CA SER A 50 11.95 7.53 -14.74
C SER A 50 12.77 8.82 -14.63
N GLY A 51 13.69 8.90 -13.67
CA GLY A 51 14.68 9.98 -13.58
C GLY A 51 14.77 10.70 -12.23
N SER A 52 15.82 11.51 -12.06
CA SER A 52 16.13 12.21 -10.81
C SER A 52 15.16 13.36 -10.48
N ALA A 53 14.42 13.88 -11.47
CA ALA A 53 13.51 15.02 -11.31
C ALA A 53 12.42 14.79 -10.25
N HIS A 54 11.98 13.54 -10.08
CA HIS A 54 10.92 13.17 -9.12
C HIS A 54 11.45 12.36 -7.93
N ALA A 55 12.77 12.20 -7.81
CA ALA A 55 13.37 11.43 -6.71
C ALA A 55 13.02 12.01 -5.34
N HIS A 56 12.96 13.34 -5.22
CA HIS A 56 12.58 14.00 -3.97
C HIS A 56 11.11 13.72 -3.60
N ALA A 57 10.19 13.85 -4.57
CA ALA A 57 8.77 13.57 -4.36
C ALA A 57 8.54 12.10 -3.97
N ARG A 58 9.21 11.16 -4.65
CA ARG A 58 9.19 9.73 -4.32
C ARG A 58 9.70 9.46 -2.90
N ALA A 59 10.86 9.99 -2.54
CA ALA A 59 11.44 9.80 -1.21
C ALA A 59 10.55 10.39 -0.11
N ARG A 60 9.94 11.55 -0.37
CA ARG A 60 8.98 12.19 0.53
C ARG A 60 7.75 11.30 0.74
N LEU A 61 7.15 10.81 -0.35
CA LEU A 61 5.98 9.94 -0.29
C LEU A 61 6.27 8.63 0.45
N VAL A 62 7.38 7.97 0.14
CA VAL A 62 7.81 6.74 0.84
C VAL A 62 7.94 6.97 2.34
N ARG A 63 8.53 8.09 2.78
CA ARG A 63 8.64 8.43 4.20
C ARG A 63 7.26 8.65 4.83
N GLN A 64 6.37 9.34 4.14
CA GLN A 64 5.02 9.61 4.64
C GLN A 64 4.20 8.32 4.77
N LEU A 65 4.23 7.44 3.76
CA LEU A 65 3.57 6.14 3.78
C LEU A 65 4.02 5.25 4.94
N ARG A 66 5.32 5.23 5.23
CA ARG A 66 5.85 4.53 6.42
C ARG A 66 5.35 5.11 7.72
N GLY A 67 5.27 6.44 7.81
CA GLY A 67 4.67 7.11 8.96
C GLY A 67 3.20 6.73 9.15
N LEU A 68 2.42 6.72 8.07
CA LEU A 68 1.00 6.37 8.09
C LEU A 68 0.78 4.89 8.46
N LEU A 69 1.60 3.95 7.98
CA LEU A 69 1.50 2.54 8.41
C LEU A 69 1.66 2.35 9.93
N ILE A 70 2.44 3.21 10.58
CA ILE A 70 2.71 3.12 12.02
C ILE A 70 1.67 3.92 12.82
N ALA A 71 1.34 5.13 12.37
CA ALA A 71 0.61 6.11 13.16
C ALA A 71 -0.86 6.25 12.79
N SER A 72 -1.30 5.82 11.60
CA SER A 72 -2.69 6.01 11.17
C SER A 72 -3.64 5.14 12.01
N PRO A 73 -4.70 5.74 12.59
CA PRO A 73 -5.75 4.98 13.24
C PRO A 73 -6.69 4.29 12.22
N HIS A 74 -6.58 4.61 10.93
CA HIS A 74 -7.43 4.09 9.86
C HIS A 74 -6.81 2.86 9.22
N SER A 75 -7.01 1.70 9.85
CA SER A 75 -6.45 0.43 9.39
C SER A 75 -6.87 0.07 7.96
N TYR A 76 -8.11 0.39 7.58
CA TYR A 76 -8.65 0.14 6.24
C TYR A 76 -7.84 0.78 5.09
N GLU A 77 -7.07 1.85 5.34
CA GLU A 77 -6.23 2.50 4.32
C GLU A 77 -4.83 1.86 4.20
N ARG A 78 -4.45 0.97 5.13
CA ARG A 78 -3.09 0.40 5.17
C ARG A 78 -2.76 -0.43 3.94
N ALA A 79 -3.74 -1.09 3.34
CA ALA A 79 -3.53 -1.87 2.12
C ALA A 79 -3.03 -0.95 1.00
N SER A 80 -3.66 0.21 0.82
CA SER A 80 -3.25 1.24 -0.15
C SER A 80 -1.85 1.76 0.12
N TYR A 81 -1.49 1.97 1.40
CA TYR A 81 -0.14 2.41 1.75
C TYR A 81 0.91 1.35 1.44
N LEU A 82 0.61 0.09 1.74
CA LEU A 82 1.50 -1.04 1.52
C LEU A 82 1.70 -1.32 0.03
N HIS A 83 0.61 -1.30 -0.74
CA HIS A 83 0.66 -1.39 -2.20
C HIS A 83 1.51 -0.26 -2.81
N SER A 84 1.29 0.98 -2.37
CA SER A 84 2.09 2.14 -2.78
C SER A 84 3.58 1.95 -2.45
N LEU A 85 3.91 1.39 -1.30
CA LEU A 85 5.29 1.10 -0.90
C LEU A 85 5.92 -0.06 -1.69
N LEU A 86 5.14 -1.03 -2.15
CA LEU A 86 5.62 -2.09 -3.03
C LEU A 86 5.99 -1.57 -4.42
N LEU A 87 5.27 -0.55 -4.92
CA LEU A 87 5.62 0.13 -6.17
C LEU A 87 6.87 1.01 -6.03
N LEU A 88 6.97 1.74 -4.91
CA LEU A 88 7.97 2.80 -4.77
C LEU A 88 9.30 2.34 -4.15
N ASP A 89 9.28 1.38 -3.23
CA ASP A 89 10.47 0.87 -2.53
C ASP A 89 10.37 -0.65 -2.24
N PRO A 90 10.20 -1.50 -3.27
CA PRO A 90 9.94 -2.93 -3.08
C PRO A 90 10.94 -3.64 -2.16
N PRO A 91 12.28 -3.49 -2.30
CA PRO A 91 13.22 -4.25 -1.49
C PRO A 91 13.08 -4.04 0.02
N ARG A 92 12.73 -2.83 0.45
CA ARG A 92 12.51 -2.54 1.88
C ARG A 92 11.14 -2.98 2.34
N THR A 93 10.12 -2.82 1.50
CA THR A 93 8.74 -3.21 1.81
C THR A 93 8.62 -4.72 1.93
N THR A 94 9.21 -5.48 1.01
CA THR A 94 9.22 -6.94 1.03
C THR A 94 9.83 -7.53 2.31
N ARG A 95 10.79 -6.85 2.94
CA ARG A 95 11.39 -7.31 4.21
C ARG A 95 10.45 -7.24 5.41
N VAL A 96 9.47 -6.35 5.37
CA VAL A 96 8.50 -6.16 6.47
C VAL A 96 7.16 -6.80 6.19
N LEU A 97 6.89 -7.22 4.94
CA LEU A 97 5.66 -7.90 4.56
C LEU A 97 5.26 -9.10 5.43
N PRO A 98 6.18 -9.95 5.94
CA PRO A 98 5.76 -11.09 6.76
C PRO A 98 4.91 -10.70 7.97
N PHE A 99 5.19 -9.54 8.59
CA PHE A 99 4.42 -9.06 9.74
C PHE A 99 2.96 -8.71 9.38
N PHE A 100 2.70 -8.34 8.13
CA PHE A 100 1.38 -7.97 7.65
C PHE A 100 0.47 -9.17 7.35
N LEU A 101 0.99 -10.40 7.38
CA LEU A 101 0.16 -11.61 7.38
C LEU A 101 -0.72 -11.70 8.64
N LEU A 102 -0.36 -10.97 9.71
CA LEU A 102 -1.09 -10.91 10.98
C LEU A 102 -1.92 -9.63 11.14
N ASP A 103 -2.02 -8.79 10.10
CA ASP A 103 -2.84 -7.58 10.17
C ASP A 103 -4.33 -7.95 10.32
N ARG A 104 -5.15 -7.03 10.84
CA ARG A 104 -6.59 -7.26 11.01
C ARG A 104 -7.40 -7.01 9.74
N GLU A 105 -6.85 -6.27 8.79
CA GLU A 105 -7.53 -5.98 7.52
C GLU A 105 -7.26 -7.08 6.49
N PRO A 106 -8.32 -7.71 5.92
CA PRO A 106 -8.18 -8.74 4.89
C PRO A 106 -7.37 -8.27 3.68
N ALA A 107 -7.59 -7.04 3.21
CA ALA A 107 -6.86 -6.48 2.07
C ALA A 107 -5.34 -6.36 2.34
N VAL A 108 -4.94 -6.11 3.59
CA VAL A 108 -3.53 -6.09 3.99
C VAL A 108 -2.95 -7.49 4.00
N ARG A 109 -3.69 -8.46 4.58
CA ARG A 109 -3.28 -9.88 4.59
C ARG A 109 -3.18 -10.45 3.19
N LEU A 110 -4.09 -10.07 2.28
CA LEU A 110 -4.06 -10.45 0.87
C LEU A 110 -2.77 -10.01 0.19
N LEU A 111 -2.42 -8.72 0.29
CA LEU A 111 -1.16 -8.19 -0.24
C LEU A 111 0.06 -8.88 0.37
N ALA A 112 0.03 -9.13 1.68
CA ALA A 112 1.11 -9.85 2.35
C ALA A 112 1.25 -11.28 1.82
N ALA A 113 0.16 -12.04 1.73
CA ALA A 113 0.15 -13.42 1.23
C ALA A 113 0.70 -13.51 -0.20
N GLN A 114 0.39 -12.54 -1.06
CA GLN A 114 0.87 -12.49 -2.44
C GLN A 114 2.37 -12.22 -2.56
N HIS A 115 2.91 -11.33 -1.72
CA HIS A 115 4.23 -10.74 -1.97
C HIS A 115 5.32 -11.10 -0.94
N THR A 116 4.98 -11.75 0.17
CA THR A 116 5.97 -12.05 1.21
C THR A 116 7.00 -13.08 0.73
N PRO A 117 8.29 -12.97 1.12
CA PRO A 117 9.26 -14.04 0.94
C PRO A 117 8.93 -15.26 1.80
N LEU A 118 9.05 -16.47 1.25
CA LEU A 118 8.79 -17.72 1.96
C LEU A 118 9.95 -18.12 2.88
N THR A 119 10.10 -17.42 3.99
CA THR A 119 10.87 -17.92 5.14
C THR A 119 10.05 -18.96 5.90
N ASP A 120 10.68 -19.75 6.78
CA ASP A 120 9.97 -20.78 7.57
C ASP A 120 8.81 -20.17 8.37
N GLN A 121 9.07 -19.05 9.07
CA GLN A 121 8.04 -18.34 9.82
C GLN A 121 6.89 -17.82 8.94
N ALA A 122 7.22 -17.26 7.77
CA ALA A 122 6.21 -16.75 6.85
C ALA A 122 5.37 -17.90 6.26
N ARG A 123 5.99 -19.04 5.98
CA ARG A 123 5.29 -20.25 5.52
C ARG A 123 4.28 -20.73 6.55
N ASP A 124 4.64 -20.75 7.83
CA ASP A 124 3.72 -21.14 8.91
C ASP A 124 2.50 -20.23 8.98
N TRP A 125 2.70 -18.90 8.88
CA TRP A 125 1.60 -17.95 8.86
C TRP A 125 0.74 -18.06 7.59
N ILE A 126 1.33 -18.33 6.42
CA ILE A 126 0.55 -18.54 5.19
C ILE A 126 -0.28 -19.84 5.29
N ILE A 127 0.26 -20.91 5.89
CA ILE A 127 -0.51 -22.14 6.15
C ILE A 127 -1.70 -21.82 7.07
N GLN A 128 -1.49 -21.04 8.13
CA GLN A 128 -2.57 -20.63 9.03
C GLN A 128 -3.66 -19.86 8.28
N LEU A 129 -3.29 -18.89 7.44
CA LEU A 129 -4.27 -18.14 6.64
C LEU A 129 -5.05 -19.05 5.68
N ARG A 130 -4.40 -19.99 5.00
CA ARG A 130 -5.05 -20.94 4.09
C ARG A 130 -6.09 -21.79 4.82
N ASP A 131 -5.76 -22.26 6.01
CA ASP A 131 -6.55 -23.24 6.76
C ASP A 131 -7.55 -22.59 7.74
N ASP A 132 -7.54 -21.26 7.90
CA ASP A 132 -8.45 -20.53 8.77
C ASP A 132 -9.88 -20.52 8.17
N PRO A 133 -10.88 -21.13 8.84
CA PRO A 133 -12.24 -21.20 8.31
C PRO A 133 -13.00 -19.87 8.32
N ILE A 134 -12.55 -18.87 9.10
CA ILE A 134 -13.19 -17.55 9.16
C ILE A 134 -12.47 -16.48 8.34
N GLU A 135 -11.35 -16.84 7.71
CA GLU A 135 -10.61 -15.95 6.83
C GLU A 135 -11.34 -15.71 5.51
N ASP A 136 -11.08 -14.55 4.92
CA ASP A 136 -11.57 -14.13 3.61
C ASP A 136 -11.12 -15.09 2.49
N ASP A 137 -12.05 -15.41 1.59
CA ASP A 137 -11.82 -16.37 0.51
C ASP A 137 -10.65 -15.99 -0.40
N GLU A 138 -10.47 -14.70 -0.70
CA GLU A 138 -9.37 -14.23 -1.54
C GLU A 138 -8.02 -14.39 -0.84
N VAL A 139 -7.98 -14.14 0.48
CA VAL A 139 -6.78 -14.34 1.30
C VAL A 139 -6.41 -15.82 1.36
N ARG A 140 -7.37 -16.72 1.62
CA ARG A 140 -7.12 -18.17 1.63
C ARG A 140 -6.64 -18.66 0.27
N HIS A 141 -7.24 -18.16 -0.81
CA HIS A 141 -6.86 -18.51 -2.17
C HIS A 141 -5.43 -18.06 -2.48
N ALA A 142 -5.08 -16.80 -2.17
CA ALA A 142 -3.73 -16.29 -2.35
C ALA A 142 -2.71 -17.07 -1.51
N ALA A 143 -3.06 -17.43 -0.26
CA ALA A 143 -2.23 -18.26 0.59
C ALA A 143 -1.99 -19.67 0.01
N ALA A 144 -3.04 -20.30 -0.52
CA ALA A 144 -2.93 -21.59 -1.20
C ALA A 144 -2.03 -21.51 -2.45
N GLN A 145 -2.22 -20.49 -3.29
CA GLN A 145 -1.37 -20.25 -4.46
C GLN A 145 0.10 -20.03 -4.08
N ARG A 146 0.34 -19.34 -2.97
CA ARG A 146 1.70 -19.03 -2.51
C ARG A 146 2.47 -20.25 -2.02
N LEU A 147 1.77 -21.28 -1.52
CA LEU A 147 2.35 -22.51 -0.98
C LEU A 147 2.58 -23.60 -2.03
N ALA A 148 1.96 -23.48 -3.21
CA ALA A 148 2.12 -24.39 -4.34
C ALA A 148 3.49 -24.24 -5.01
#